data_AF-A0A7J8TE06-F1
#
_entry.id   AF-A0A7J8TE06-F1
#
_cell.length_a   1.000
_cell.length_b   1.000
_cell.length_c   1.000
_cell.angle_alpha   90.00
_cell.angle_beta   90.00
_cell.angle_gamma   90.00
#
_symmetry.space_group_name_H-M   'P 1'
#
loop_
_entity.id
_entity.type
_entity.pdbx_description
1 polymer ?
#
loop_
_entity_poly.entity_id
_entity_poly.type
_entity_poly.pdbx_seq_one_letter_code
_entity_poly.pdbx_strand_id
1 'polypeptide(L)'
;MKRLVVGPMTTPEYDAWRVRRVNDNIPKSSHEGSQSIEEHLRVVPSELEILKQDFERKNTELEKQIEQMEEEKMNLRLDVDVQKLEMERLRKGKAKAEEDLDSLKTDYKKLRSSIRTAGLGKTSEQCLLENQKEKGKLKNRVSELEESLHRHRN
;
A
#
# COMPACT_ATOMS: atom_id res chain seq x y z
N MET A 1 -41.98 84.87 -82.08
CA MET A 1 -41.62 83.89 -81.03
C MET A 1 -42.38 82.60 -81.28
N LYS A 2 -41.69 81.48 -81.50
CA LYS A 2 -42.33 80.17 -81.75
C LYS A 2 -42.50 79.46 -80.39
N ARG A 3 -43.72 79.04 -80.03
CA ARG A 3 -43.99 78.25 -78.83
C ARG A 3 -43.72 76.78 -79.13
N LEU A 4 -42.95 76.11 -78.26
CA LEU A 4 -42.79 74.66 -78.25
C LEU A 4 -43.94 74.04 -77.46
N VAL A 5 -44.68 73.13 -78.09
CA VAL A 5 -45.66 72.26 -77.44
C VAL A 5 -44.92 70.99 -77.04
N VAL A 6 -44.83 70.73 -75.75
CA VAL A 6 -44.28 69.49 -75.17
C VAL A 6 -45.42 68.48 -75.08
N GLY A 7 -45.33 67.38 -75.82
CA GLY A 7 -46.23 66.22 -75.69
C GLY A 7 -45.85 65.35 -74.48
N PRO A 8 -46.78 64.54 -73.95
CA PRO A 8 -46.54 63.75 -72.74
C PRO A 8 -45.53 62.62 -73.02
N MET A 9 -44.49 62.55 -72.19
CA MET A 9 -43.34 61.66 -72.34
C MET A 9 -43.50 60.37 -71.53
N THR A 10 -44.63 59.68 -71.69
CA THR A 10 -44.86 58.37 -71.08
C THR A 10 -45.52 57.46 -72.12
N THR A 11 -44.74 56.51 -72.64
CA THR A 11 -45.21 55.50 -73.59
C THR A 11 -46.18 54.54 -72.87
N PRO A 12 -47.41 54.34 -73.39
CA PRO A 12 -48.46 53.54 -72.74
C PRO A 12 -48.09 52.08 -72.45
N GLU A 13 -47.08 51.56 -73.13
CA GLU A 13 -46.57 50.20 -73.00
C GLU A 13 -45.87 49.96 -71.66
N TYR A 14 -45.24 50.98 -71.07
CA TYR A 14 -44.54 50.84 -69.79
C TYR A 14 -45.50 50.60 -68.62
N ASP A 15 -46.63 51.30 -68.61
CA ASP A 15 -47.64 51.16 -67.56
C ASP A 15 -48.36 49.81 -67.65
N ALA A 16 -48.62 49.33 -68.87
CA ALA A 16 -49.17 47.99 -69.11
C ALA A 16 -48.20 46.88 -68.65
N TRP A 17 -46.89 47.06 -68.86
CA TRP A 17 -45.86 46.14 -68.37
C TRP A 17 -45.79 46.11 -66.83
N ARG A 18 -45.94 47.26 -66.17
CA ARG A 18 -45.87 47.37 -64.70
C ARG A 18 -47.06 46.72 -64.00
N VAL A 19 -48.28 46.88 -64.53
CA VAL A 19 -49.51 46.29 -63.97
C VAL A 19 -49.49 44.75 -64.05
N ARG A 20 -48.76 44.18 -65.02
CA ARG A 20 -48.68 42.73 -65.23
C ARG A 20 -47.72 42.01 -64.27
N ARG A 21 -46.85 42.71 -63.53
CA ARG A 21 -45.94 42.11 -62.54
C ARG A 21 -46.61 42.02 -61.17
N VAL A 22 -47.45 41.02 -60.98
CA VAL A 22 -47.92 40.59 -59.66
C VAL A 22 -46.76 39.86 -58.96
N ASN A 23 -45.83 40.65 -58.42
CA ASN A 23 -44.93 40.33 -57.30
C ASN A 23 -44.33 38.91 -57.22
N ASP A 24 -43.52 38.51 -58.20
CA ASP A 24 -42.70 37.28 -58.17
C ASP A 24 -41.47 37.36 -57.23
N ASN A 25 -41.35 38.41 -56.41
CA ASN A 25 -40.18 38.67 -55.57
C ASN A 25 -40.32 38.18 -54.12
N ILE A 26 -41.34 37.39 -53.78
CA ILE A 26 -41.34 36.63 -52.52
C ILE A 26 -40.78 35.25 -52.84
N PRO A 27 -39.57 34.90 -52.39
CA PRO A 27 -39.10 33.53 -52.50
C PRO A 27 -40.13 32.63 -51.82
N LYS A 28 -40.77 31.78 -52.62
CA LYS A 28 -41.64 30.70 -52.14
C LYS A 28 -40.80 29.92 -51.13
N SER A 29 -41.16 29.93 -49.84
CA SER A 29 -40.47 29.12 -48.83
C SER A 29 -40.68 27.66 -49.19
N SER A 30 -39.74 27.08 -49.92
CA SER A 30 -39.72 25.67 -50.27
C SER A 30 -39.76 24.88 -48.96
N HIS A 31 -40.87 24.19 -48.74
CA HIS A 31 -41.11 23.31 -47.60
C HIS A 31 -40.35 21.97 -47.73
N GLU A 32 -39.23 21.96 -48.46
CA GLU A 32 -38.31 20.82 -48.58
C GLU A 32 -37.03 21.16 -47.83
N GLY A 33 -37.01 20.84 -46.54
CA GLY A 33 -35.92 21.17 -45.65
C GLY A 33 -36.42 21.66 -44.31
N SER A 34 -37.14 20.81 -43.58
CA SER A 34 -37.38 21.00 -42.14
C SER A 34 -36.10 20.73 -41.33
N GLN A 35 -34.92 21.09 -41.85
CA GLN A 35 -33.74 21.35 -41.04
C GLN A 35 -33.89 22.78 -40.57
N SER A 36 -34.07 22.97 -39.27
CA SER A 36 -34.16 24.32 -38.70
C SER A 36 -32.88 25.09 -39.05
N ILE A 37 -32.97 26.42 -39.18
CA ILE A 37 -31.78 27.29 -39.32
C ILE A 37 -30.72 26.95 -38.26
N GLU A 38 -31.14 26.50 -37.08
CA GLU A 38 -30.29 25.97 -36.01
C GLU A 38 -29.46 24.74 -36.41
N GLU A 39 -29.99 23.81 -37.20
CA GLU A 39 -29.25 22.64 -37.72
C GLU A 39 -28.19 23.06 -38.76
N HIS A 40 -28.46 24.10 -39.56
CA HIS A 40 -27.47 24.69 -40.48
C HIS A 40 -26.43 25.58 -39.78
N LEU A 41 -26.74 26.10 -38.60
CA LEU A 41 -25.83 26.85 -37.73
C LEU A 41 -25.10 25.96 -36.71
N ARG A 42 -25.30 24.64 -36.77
CA ARG A 42 -24.62 23.68 -35.91
C ARG A 42 -23.12 23.78 -36.17
N VAL A 43 -22.42 24.48 -35.29
CA VAL A 43 -20.96 24.68 -35.36
C VAL A 43 -20.31 23.31 -35.22
N VAL A 44 -19.85 22.76 -36.35
CA VAL A 44 -19.00 21.56 -36.35
C VAL A 44 -17.65 22.01 -35.80
N PRO A 45 -17.15 21.40 -34.71
CA PRO A 45 -15.84 21.71 -34.20
C PRO A 45 -14.80 21.51 -35.28
N SER A 46 -13.92 22.49 -35.46
CA SER A 46 -12.81 22.35 -36.40
C SER A 46 -11.86 21.22 -35.96
N GLU A 47 -11.14 20.62 -36.90
CA GLU A 47 -10.13 19.61 -36.58
C GLU A 47 -9.10 20.11 -35.56
N LEU A 48 -8.79 21.41 -35.58
CA LEU A 48 -7.91 22.07 -34.60
C LEU A 48 -8.54 22.16 -33.21
N GLU A 49 -9.85 22.40 -33.12
CA GLU A 49 -10.56 22.47 -31.84
C GLU A 49 -10.65 21.10 -31.17
N ILE A 50 -10.87 20.04 -31.97
CA ILE A 50 -10.84 18.65 -31.52
C ILE A 50 -9.43 18.30 -31.01
N LEU A 51 -8.39 18.61 -31.81
CA LEU A 51 -7.00 18.34 -31.44
C LEU A 51 -6.60 19.08 -30.16
N LYS A 52 -7.06 20.32 -29.98
CA LYS A 52 -6.83 21.10 -28.76
C LYS A 52 -7.44 20.42 -27.53
N GLN A 53 -8.70 19.99 -27.61
CA GLN A 53 -9.35 19.27 -26.50
C GLN A 53 -8.63 17.96 -26.18
N ASP A 54 -8.19 17.21 -27.19
CA ASP A 54 -7.46 15.96 -26.97
C ASP A 54 -6.10 16.21 -26.29
N PHE A 55 -5.41 17.29 -26.67
CA PHE A 55 -4.17 17.70 -26.04
C PHE A 55 -4.38 18.10 -24.58
N GLU A 56 -5.40 18.91 -24.28
CA GLU A 56 -5.78 19.28 -22.90
C GLU A 56 -6.09 18.03 -22.06
N ARG A 57 -6.86 17.07 -22.61
CA ARG A 57 -7.16 15.80 -21.93
C ARG A 57 -5.88 15.01 -21.64
N LYS A 58 -4.98 14.89 -22.62
CA LYS A 58 -3.69 14.20 -22.42
C LYS A 58 -2.83 14.87 -21.37
N ASN A 59 -2.80 16.20 -21.32
CA ASN A 59 -2.08 16.93 -20.28
C ASN A 59 -2.64 16.64 -18.89
N THR A 60 -3.97 16.71 -18.71
CA THR A 60 -4.56 16.43 -17.38
C THR A 60 -4.31 14.99 -16.91
N GLU A 61 -4.33 14.03 -17.84
CA GLU A 61 -3.98 12.64 -17.53
C GLU A 61 -2.50 12.50 -17.12
N LEU A 62 -1.59 13.17 -17.82
CA LEU A 62 -0.17 13.18 -17.46
C LEU A 62 0.08 13.85 -16.11
N GLU A 63 -0.58 14.97 -15.83
CA GLU A 63 -0.50 15.66 -14.53
C GLU A 63 -0.94 14.73 -13.40
N LYS A 64 -2.06 14.02 -13.57
CA LYS A 64 -2.55 13.05 -12.60
C LYS A 64 -1.58 11.88 -12.40
N GLN A 65 -0.96 11.37 -13.47
CA GLN A 65 0.06 10.33 -13.38
C GLN A 65 1.32 10.81 -12.65
N ILE A 66 1.73 12.06 -12.86
CA ILE A 66 2.85 12.67 -12.13
C ILE A 66 2.53 12.76 -10.65
N GLU A 67 1.34 13.26 -10.28
CA GLU A 67 0.90 13.36 -8.88
C GLU A 67 0.88 11.98 -8.20
N GLN A 68 0.31 10.96 -8.85
CA GLN A 68 0.30 9.60 -8.34
C GLN A 68 1.72 9.05 -8.13
N MET A 69 2.61 9.23 -9.10
CA MET A 69 4.00 8.79 -8.97
C MET A 69 4.75 9.50 -7.83
N GLU A 70 4.47 10.79 -7.61
CA GLU A 70 5.05 11.55 -6.50
C GLU A 70 4.56 11.04 -5.14
N GLU A 71 3.27 10.70 -5.04
CA GLU A 71 2.68 10.07 -3.85
C GLU A 71 3.29 8.69 -3.59
N GLU A 72 3.34 7.82 -4.60
CA GLU A 72 3.95 6.49 -4.48
C GLU A 72 5.42 6.57 -4.06
N LYS A 73 6.17 7.52 -4.63
CA LYS A 73 7.57 7.78 -4.24
C LYS A 73 7.70 8.24 -2.79
N MET A 74 6.79 9.08 -2.31
CA MET A 74 6.76 9.52 -0.91
C MET A 74 6.44 8.33 0.03
N ASN A 75 5.46 7.50 -0.32
CA ASN A 75 5.11 6.31 0.45
C ASN A 75 6.26 5.32 0.54
N LEU A 76 6.93 5.02 -0.59
CA LEU A 76 8.09 4.13 -0.61
C LEU A 76 9.25 4.66 0.25
N ARG A 77 9.46 5.99 0.29
CA ARG A 77 10.47 6.59 1.18
C ARG A 77 10.14 6.34 2.65
N LEU A 78 8.88 6.52 3.04
CA LEU A 78 8.43 6.25 4.40
C LEU A 78 8.59 4.77 4.78
N ASP A 79 8.24 3.86 3.88
CA ASP A 79 8.41 2.41 4.10
C ASP A 79 9.87 2.03 4.34
N VAL A 80 10.79 2.61 3.58
CA VAL A 80 12.24 2.39 3.78
C VAL A 80 12.68 2.86 5.16
N ASP A 81 12.23 4.04 5.60
CA ASP A 81 12.56 4.56 6.92
C ASP A 81 11.96 3.71 8.06
N VAL A 82 10.72 3.23 7.91
CA VAL A 82 10.08 2.30 8.85
C VAL A 82 10.88 0.99 8.96
N GLN A 83 11.21 0.37 7.82
CA GLN A 83 12.01 -0.87 7.80
C GLN A 83 13.38 -0.67 8.47
N LYS A 84 14.02 0.47 8.23
CA LYS A 84 15.31 0.81 8.85
C LYS A 84 15.19 0.88 10.38
N LEU A 85 14.14 1.53 10.90
CA LEU A 85 13.88 1.64 12.34
C LEU A 85 13.56 0.26 12.97
N GLU A 86 12.77 -0.56 12.29
CA GLU A 86 12.45 -1.92 12.73
C GLU A 86 13.70 -2.79 12.81
N MET A 87 14.57 -2.75 11.79
CA MET A 87 15.85 -3.45 11.79
C MET A 87 16.75 -3.00 12.94
N GLU A 88 16.81 -1.70 13.24
CA GLU A 88 17.60 -1.19 14.36
C GLU A 88 17.06 -1.72 15.71
N ARG A 89 15.74 -1.73 15.89
CA ARG A 89 15.09 -2.26 17.09
C ARG A 89 15.36 -3.74 17.26
N LEU A 90 15.26 -4.53 16.19
CA LEU A 90 15.59 -5.95 16.19
C LEU A 90 17.06 -6.20 16.54
N ARG A 91 17.99 -5.40 16.00
CA ARG A 91 19.42 -5.48 16.33
C ARG A 91 19.67 -5.26 17.81
N LYS A 92 19.04 -4.23 18.40
CA LYS A 92 19.15 -3.94 19.84
C LYS A 92 18.57 -5.08 20.70
N GLY A 93 17.42 -5.62 20.31
CA GLY A 93 16.80 -6.76 20.99
C GLY A 93 17.69 -8.00 20.95
N LYS A 94 18.25 -8.33 19.78
CA LYS A 94 19.17 -9.46 19.61
C LYS A 94 20.41 -9.32 20.50
N ALA A 95 21.03 -8.14 20.54
CA ALA A 95 22.23 -7.90 21.34
C ALA A 95 21.98 -8.14 22.85
N LYS A 96 20.83 -7.69 23.37
CA LYS A 96 20.44 -7.93 24.77
C LYS A 96 20.22 -9.42 25.04
N ALA A 97 19.48 -10.12 24.17
CA ALA A 97 19.23 -11.55 24.33
C ALA A 97 20.53 -12.38 24.28
N GLU A 98 21.52 -11.94 23.51
CA GLU A 98 22.84 -12.57 23.44
C GLU A 98 23.63 -12.37 24.73
N GLU A 99 23.63 -11.15 25.29
CA GLU A 99 24.22 -10.87 26.61
C GLU A 99 23.56 -11.70 27.73
N ASP A 100 22.23 -11.78 27.74
CA ASP A 100 21.47 -12.59 28.70
C ASP A 100 21.84 -14.08 28.59
N LEU A 101 21.98 -14.59 27.37
CA LEU A 101 22.38 -15.97 27.12
C LEU A 101 23.80 -16.25 27.63
N ASP A 102 24.74 -15.33 27.39
CA ASP A 102 26.10 -15.46 27.89
C ASP A 102 26.14 -15.42 29.42
N SER A 103 25.38 -14.53 30.05
CA SER A 103 25.24 -14.51 31.52
C SER A 103 24.70 -15.84 32.03
N LEU A 104 23.59 -16.34 31.46
CA LEU A 104 22.99 -17.61 31.84
C LEU A 104 23.95 -18.79 31.66
N LYS A 105 24.74 -18.79 30.58
CA LYS A 105 25.77 -19.80 30.32
C LYS A 105 26.87 -19.77 31.38
N THR A 106 27.26 -18.59 31.86
CA THR A 106 28.24 -18.49 32.96
C THR A 106 27.65 -19.00 34.27
N ASP A 107 26.42 -18.66 34.60
CA ASP A 107 25.77 -19.09 35.83
C ASP A 107 25.49 -20.59 35.84
N TYR A 108 25.08 -21.16 34.70
CA TYR A 108 24.96 -22.60 34.55
C TYR A 108 26.30 -23.32 34.79
N LYS A 109 27.42 -22.80 34.26
CA LYS A 109 28.75 -23.36 34.51
C LYS A 109 29.12 -23.31 36.00
N LYS A 110 28.84 -22.20 36.68
CA LYS A 110 29.07 -22.06 38.14
C LYS A 110 28.23 -23.04 38.93
N LEU A 111 26.93 -23.17 38.61
CA LEU A 111 26.01 -24.09 39.26
C LEU A 111 26.50 -25.54 39.10
N ARG A 112 26.86 -25.94 37.87
CA ARG A 112 27.39 -27.28 37.59
C ARG A 112 28.66 -27.58 38.41
N SER A 113 29.57 -26.61 38.52
CA SER A 113 30.76 -26.74 39.37
C SER A 113 30.39 -26.86 40.86
N SER A 114 29.41 -26.08 41.32
CA SER A 114 28.93 -26.12 42.71
C SER A 114 28.30 -27.46 43.08
N ILE A 115 27.46 -28.02 42.19
CA ILE A 115 26.87 -29.36 42.35
C ILE A 115 27.96 -30.44 42.48
N ARG A 116 29.03 -30.33 41.69
CA ARG A 116 30.18 -31.24 41.77
C ARG A 116 30.92 -31.11 43.10
N THR A 117 31.20 -29.87 43.54
CA THR A 117 31.90 -29.61 44.81
C THR A 117 31.10 -30.07 46.03
N ALA A 118 29.78 -29.85 46.03
CA ALA A 118 28.89 -30.29 47.11
C ALA A 118 28.68 -31.81 47.15
N GLY A 119 29.24 -32.59 46.22
CA GLY A 119 29.05 -34.03 46.13
C GLY A 119 27.65 -34.47 45.72
N LEU A 120 26.77 -33.51 45.39
CA LEU A 120 25.38 -33.72 44.94
C LEU A 120 25.29 -34.28 43.51
N GLY A 121 26.42 -34.41 42.82
CA GLY A 121 26.50 -35.04 41.49
C GLY A 121 26.43 -36.57 41.50
N LYS A 122 26.41 -37.22 42.69
CA LYS A 122 26.18 -38.66 42.81
C LYS A 122 24.71 -38.97 42.49
N THR A 123 24.44 -40.02 41.71
CA THR A 123 23.07 -40.52 41.54
C THR A 123 22.55 -41.05 42.88
N SER A 124 21.24 -40.95 43.12
CA SER A 124 20.67 -41.41 44.40
C SER A 124 20.92 -42.91 44.61
N GLU A 125 21.00 -43.70 43.54
CA GLU A 125 21.42 -45.11 43.58
C GLU A 125 22.82 -45.31 44.15
N GLN A 126 23.79 -44.48 43.77
CA GLN A 126 25.16 -44.59 44.28
C GLN A 126 25.21 -44.27 45.78
N CYS A 127 24.42 -43.30 46.24
CA CYS A 127 24.27 -42.96 47.65
C CYS A 127 23.56 -44.08 48.45
N LEU A 128 22.52 -44.70 47.87
CA LEU A 128 21.82 -45.82 48.50
C LEU A 128 22.69 -47.06 48.65
N LEU A 129 23.51 -47.38 47.64
CA LEU A 129 24.44 -48.51 47.69
C LEU A 129 25.52 -48.33 48.76
N GLU A 130 26.05 -47.11 48.88
CA GLU A 130 27.03 -46.73 49.91
C GLU A 130 26.42 -46.88 51.32
N ASN A 131 25.17 -46.41 51.52
CA ASN A 131 24.43 -46.60 52.77
C ASN A 131 24.13 -48.09 53.09
N GLN A 132 23.79 -48.91 52.08
CA GLN A 132 23.58 -50.35 52.31
C GLN A 132 24.86 -51.07 52.72
N LYS A 133 26.00 -50.72 52.10
CA LYS A 133 27.31 -51.29 52.45
C LYS A 133 27.71 -50.93 53.88
N GLU A 134 27.53 -49.67 54.29
CA GLU A 134 27.79 -49.22 55.66
C GLU A 134 26.84 -49.90 56.67
N LYS A 135 25.56 -50.06 56.33
CA LYS A 135 24.60 -50.83 57.14
C LYS A 135 25.05 -52.28 57.36
N GLY A 136 25.60 -52.92 56.33
CA GLY A 136 26.16 -54.27 56.43
C GLY A 136 27.36 -54.33 57.40
N LYS A 137 28.30 -53.39 57.31
CA LYS A 137 29.45 -53.31 58.22
C LYS A 137 29.04 -53.09 59.67
N LEU A 138 28.05 -52.22 59.90
CA LEU A 138 27.53 -51.97 61.25
C LEU A 138 26.89 -53.21 61.85
N LYS A 139 26.12 -53.98 61.06
CA LYS A 139 25.56 -55.26 61.52
C LYS A 139 26.65 -56.23 61.98
N ASN A 140 27.72 -56.38 61.20
CA ASN A 140 28.82 -57.28 61.57
C ASN A 140 29.49 -56.85 62.89
N ARG A 141 29.76 -55.54 63.05
CA ARG A 141 30.33 -54.99 64.30
C ARG A 141 29.42 -55.21 65.51
N VAL A 142 28.11 -55.09 65.33
CA VAL A 142 27.14 -55.36 66.40
C VAL A 142 27.23 -56.82 66.82
N SER A 143 27.26 -57.76 65.87
CA SER A 143 27.40 -59.19 66.19
C SER A 143 28.71 -59.51 66.91
N GLU A 144 29.84 -58.93 66.48
CA GLU A 144 31.15 -59.09 67.15
C GLU A 144 31.13 -58.56 68.60
N LEU A 145 30.45 -57.42 68.83
CA LEU A 145 30.29 -56.84 70.16
C LEU A 145 29.36 -57.67 71.04
N GLU A 146 28.25 -58.17 70.49
CA GLU A 146 27.32 -59.08 71.19
C GLU A 146 28.02 -60.36 71.63
N GLU A 147 28.82 -60.97 70.75
CA GLU A 147 29.63 -62.13 71.10
C GLU A 147 30.66 -61.81 72.18
N SER A 148 31.32 -60.65 72.10
CA SER A 148 32.30 -60.23 73.10
C SER A 148 31.66 -59.96 74.46
N LEU A 149 30.46 -59.39 74.49
CA LEU A 149 29.64 -59.20 75.69
C LEU A 149 29.21 -60.53 76.29
N HIS A 150 28.83 -61.51 75.45
CA HIS A 150 28.49 -62.85 75.91
C HIS A 150 29.70 -63.54 76.56
N ARG A 151 30.90 -63.36 75.99
CA ARG A 151 32.16 -63.86 76.55
C ARG A 151 32.56 -63.22 77.88
N HIS A 152 32.13 -61.98 78.17
CA HIS A 152 32.42 -61.28 79.44
C HIS A 152 31.36 -61.49 80.53
N ARG A 153 30.19 -62.06 80.20
CA ARG A 153 29.09 -62.35 81.15
C ARG A 153 29.09 -63.78 81.69
N ASN A 154 29.91 -64.67 81.12
CA ASN A 154 30.21 -66.00 81.64
C ASN A 154 31.51 -65.96 82.44
#